data_AF-A0A9E7GXA7-F1
#
_entry.id   AF-A0A9E7GXA7-F1
#
_cell.length_a   1.000
_cell.length_b   1.000
_cell.length_c   1.000
_cell.angle_alpha   90.00
_cell.angle_beta   90.00
_cell.angle_gamma   90.00
#
_symmetry.space_group_name_H-M   'P 1'
#
loop_
_entity.id
_entity.type
_entity.pdbx_description
1 polymer ?
#
loop_
_entity_poly.entity_id
_entity_poly.type
_entity_poly.pdbx_seq_one_letter_code
_entity_poly.pdbx_strand_id
1 'polypeptide(L)'
;MISSNKKHNGEVMKAKGISRYISIDIVESVLMRMNPKDAMRLSTTCKEWRVTIPQYDPTMRKTPWFFTILRSTGSCILRSVVNEDISFEIKLPSYSREQIFIENVLHGWLVIQDVTISLYNPFSRVRLDLPFAPFSSFYYFYVTSAPTNPDCIALGHNNELLFVWRPGDEFWTAEKNVEVKYYKSIVMFQG
;
A
#
# COMPACT_ATOMS: atom_id res chain seq x y z
N MET A 1 -79.71 10.90 11.53
CA MET A 1 -79.32 9.49 11.32
C MET A 1 -77.82 9.39 11.38
N ILE A 2 -77.33 8.64 12.36
CA ILE A 2 -75.92 8.32 12.60
C ILE A 2 -75.51 7.22 11.61
N SER A 3 -74.34 7.34 10.98
CA SER A 3 -73.62 6.18 10.46
C SER A 3 -72.12 6.38 10.61
N SER A 4 -71.59 5.63 11.56
CA SER A 4 -70.19 5.39 11.88
C SER A 4 -69.49 4.51 10.81
N ASN A 5 -68.16 4.39 10.98
CA ASN A 5 -67.22 3.38 10.47
C ASN A 5 -66.36 3.83 9.27
N LYS A 6 -65.05 3.58 9.23
CA LYS A 6 -64.14 2.82 10.12
C LYS A 6 -62.71 3.29 9.81
N LYS A 7 -61.94 3.65 10.83
CA LYS A 7 -60.47 3.76 10.76
C LYS A 7 -59.92 2.37 10.44
N HIS A 8 -59.25 2.22 9.29
CA HIS A 8 -58.42 1.06 9.01
C HIS A 8 -57.04 1.31 9.65
N ASN A 9 -56.85 0.76 10.85
CA ASN A 9 -55.53 0.51 11.41
C ASN A 9 -54.89 -0.62 10.60
N GLY A 10 -54.12 -0.27 9.57
CA GLY A 10 -53.15 -1.18 8.98
C GLY A 10 -51.88 -1.14 9.82
N GLU A 11 -51.76 -2.07 10.77
CA GLU A 11 -50.48 -2.39 11.40
C GLU A 11 -49.49 -2.81 10.31
N VAL A 12 -48.60 -1.90 9.95
CA VAL A 12 -47.43 -2.24 9.14
C VAL A 12 -46.56 -3.16 9.99
N MET A 13 -46.65 -4.46 9.72
CA MET A 13 -45.69 -5.43 10.24
C MET A 13 -44.29 -4.97 9.83
N LYS A 14 -43.53 -4.47 10.80
CA LYS A 14 -42.10 -4.21 10.67
C LYS A 14 -41.45 -5.54 10.29
N ALA A 15 -41.10 -5.68 9.01
CA ALA A 15 -40.20 -6.74 8.56
C ALA A 15 -38.94 -6.64 9.42
N LYS A 16 -38.69 -7.69 10.23
CA LYS A 16 -37.42 -7.86 10.95
C LYS A 16 -36.32 -7.77 9.90
N GLY A 17 -35.59 -6.65 9.91
CA GLY A 17 -34.50 -6.40 8.98
C GLY A 17 -33.49 -7.53 9.10
N ILE A 18 -33.38 -8.33 8.05
CA ILE A 18 -32.21 -9.18 7.82
C ILE A 18 -31.02 -8.24 7.92
N SER A 19 -30.10 -8.48 8.86
CA SER A 19 -28.83 -7.75 8.91
C SER A 19 -28.14 -7.96 7.56
N ARG A 20 -28.17 -6.93 6.70
CA ARG A 20 -27.61 -6.96 5.34
C ARG A 20 -26.09 -6.75 5.39
N TYR A 21 -25.42 -7.28 6.40
CA TYR A 21 -23.97 -7.13 6.53
C TYR A 21 -23.29 -8.30 5.81
N ILE A 22 -22.51 -7.98 4.78
CA ILE A 22 -21.69 -8.95 4.06
C ILE A 22 -20.53 -9.34 4.97
N SER A 23 -20.19 -10.64 5.05
CA SER A 23 -19.04 -11.09 5.86
C SER A 23 -17.75 -10.43 5.38
N ILE A 24 -16.87 -10.09 6.33
CA ILE A 24 -15.62 -9.40 6.06
C ILE A 24 -14.69 -10.21 5.14
N ASP A 25 -14.69 -11.54 5.25
CA ASP A 25 -13.89 -12.43 4.41
C ASP A 25 -14.31 -12.39 2.94
N ILE A 26 -15.61 -12.17 2.69
CA ILE A 26 -16.17 -12.04 1.34
C ILE A 26 -15.77 -10.68 0.77
N VAL A 27 -15.85 -9.63 1.58
CA VAL A 27 -15.41 -8.28 1.21
C VAL A 27 -13.92 -8.31 0.82
N GLU A 28 -13.08 -8.89 1.67
CA GLU A 28 -11.64 -9.07 1.40
C GLU A 28 -11.42 -9.84 0.09
N SER A 29 -12.09 -10.97 -0.10
CA SER A 29 -11.96 -11.80 -1.30
C SER A 29 -12.32 -11.04 -2.58
N VAL A 30 -13.32 -10.17 -2.53
CA VAL A 30 -13.72 -9.32 -3.67
C VAL A 30 -12.66 -8.24 -3.91
N LEU A 31 -12.23 -7.54 -2.87
CA LEU A 31 -11.23 -6.47 -2.96
C LEU A 31 -9.89 -6.97 -3.50
N MET A 32 -9.45 -8.16 -3.07
CA MET A 32 -8.20 -8.77 -3.51
C MET A 32 -8.20 -9.18 -4.99
N ARG A 33 -9.39 -9.38 -5.58
CA ARG A 33 -9.55 -9.67 -7.02
C ARG A 33 -9.82 -8.42 -7.84
N MET A 34 -10.33 -7.37 -7.21
CA MET A 34 -10.65 -6.10 -7.85
C MET A 34 -9.39 -5.35 -8.26
N ASN A 35 -9.43 -4.68 -9.42
CA ASN A 35 -8.43 -3.73 -9.85
C ASN A 35 -8.11 -2.73 -8.71
N PRO A 36 -6.84 -2.50 -8.35
CA PRO A 36 -6.51 -1.64 -7.22
C PRO A 36 -7.07 -0.21 -7.36
N LYS A 37 -7.13 0.35 -8.58
CA LYS A 37 -7.75 1.67 -8.79
C LYS A 37 -9.23 1.66 -8.47
N ASP A 38 -9.95 0.60 -8.82
CA ASP A 38 -11.38 0.48 -8.55
C ASP A 38 -11.64 0.20 -7.07
N ALA A 39 -10.79 -0.62 -6.43
CA ALA A 39 -10.81 -0.80 -4.98
C ALA A 39 -10.60 0.54 -4.26
N MET A 40 -9.66 1.38 -4.71
CA MET A 40 -9.48 2.72 -4.15
C MET A 40 -10.68 3.64 -4.40
N ARG A 41 -11.34 3.53 -5.55
CA ARG A 41 -12.58 4.29 -5.83
C ARG A 41 -13.72 3.89 -4.89
N LEU A 42 -13.80 2.63 -4.45
CA LEU A 42 -14.82 2.24 -3.46
C LEU A 42 -14.71 3.05 -2.17
N SER A 43 -13.51 3.43 -1.74
CA SER A 43 -13.29 4.25 -0.54
C SER A 43 -13.97 5.63 -0.58
N THR A 44 -14.34 6.11 -1.78
CA THR A 44 -15.02 7.39 -1.96
C THR A 44 -16.54 7.29 -1.90
N THR A 45 -17.10 6.07 -1.97
CA THR A 45 -18.55 5.84 -2.10
C THR A 45 -19.31 5.99 -0.77
N CYS A 46 -18.79 5.45 0.34
CA CYS A 46 -19.39 5.57 1.66
C CYS A 46 -18.35 5.51 2.79
N LYS A 47 -18.78 5.86 4.02
CA LYS A 47 -17.91 5.86 5.21
C LYS A 47 -17.36 4.48 5.56
N GLU A 48 -18.15 3.43 5.38
CA GLU A 48 -17.74 2.05 5.66
C GLU A 48 -16.58 1.66 4.74
N TRP A 49 -16.77 1.78 3.41
CA TRP A 49 -15.69 1.54 2.45
C TRP A 49 -14.47 2.43 2.69
N ARG A 50 -14.65 3.68 3.10
CA ARG A 50 -13.51 4.56 3.44
C ARG A 50 -12.63 4.01 4.56
N VAL A 51 -13.23 3.35 5.56
CA VAL A 51 -12.51 2.77 6.71
C VAL A 51 -12.02 1.35 6.41
N THR A 52 -12.81 0.57 5.68
CA THR A 52 -12.51 -0.83 5.34
C THR A 52 -11.37 -0.92 4.33
N ILE A 53 -11.40 -0.12 3.26
CA ILE A 53 -10.45 -0.24 2.15
C ILE A 53 -8.98 -0.11 2.59
N PRO A 54 -8.56 0.87 3.42
CA PRO A 54 -7.17 0.97 3.85
C PRO A 54 -6.65 -0.21 4.67
N GLN A 55 -7.54 -1.03 5.24
CA GLN A 55 -7.16 -2.25 5.96
C GLN A 55 -6.73 -3.37 5.01
N TYR A 56 -7.11 -3.25 3.74
CA TYR A 56 -6.73 -4.17 2.67
C TYR A 56 -5.77 -3.45 1.75
N ASP A 57 -4.51 -3.88 1.73
CA ASP A 57 -3.58 -3.34 0.75
C ASP A 57 -3.89 -3.97 -0.62
N PRO A 58 -4.50 -3.25 -1.58
CA PRO A 58 -4.81 -3.80 -2.89
C PRO A 58 -3.55 -4.12 -3.71
N THR A 59 -2.37 -3.71 -3.21
CA THR A 59 -1.06 -4.00 -3.80
C THR A 59 -0.46 -5.31 -3.31
N MET A 60 -0.93 -5.83 -2.17
CA MET A 60 -0.58 -7.13 -1.59
C MET A 60 -1.25 -8.31 -2.32
N ARG A 61 -1.63 -8.13 -3.59
CA ARG A 61 -2.14 -9.22 -4.43
C ARG A 61 -1.16 -10.39 -4.37
N LYS A 62 -1.68 -11.63 -4.39
CA LYS A 62 -0.87 -12.84 -4.58
C LYS A 62 -0.02 -12.79 -5.85
N THR A 63 -0.41 -11.94 -6.80
CA THR A 63 0.25 -11.78 -8.09
C THR A 63 1.03 -10.46 -8.11
N PRO A 64 2.36 -10.49 -8.35
CA PRO A 64 3.16 -9.27 -8.40
C PRO A 64 2.79 -8.39 -9.60
N TRP A 65 3.07 -7.09 -9.48
CA TRP A 65 2.98 -6.15 -10.60
C TRP A 65 4.34 -5.93 -11.22
N PHE A 66 4.40 -5.85 -12.56
CA PHE A 66 5.61 -5.43 -13.24
C PHE A 66 5.70 -3.90 -13.24
N PHE A 67 6.83 -3.37 -12.77
CA PHE A 67 7.02 -1.93 -12.59
C PHE A 67 7.98 -1.38 -13.64
N THR A 68 7.57 -0.32 -14.35
CA THR A 68 8.41 0.39 -15.33
C THR A 68 8.49 1.87 -14.95
N ILE A 69 9.71 2.39 -14.87
CA ILE A 69 9.97 3.78 -14.50
C ILE A 69 10.17 4.59 -15.77
N LEU A 70 9.36 5.64 -15.96
CA LEU A 70 9.53 6.59 -17.05
C LEU A 70 10.24 7.83 -16.50
N ARG A 71 11.58 7.80 -16.55
CA ARG A 71 12.43 8.86 -16.00
C ARG A 71 12.14 10.24 -16.59
N SER A 72 11.74 10.32 -17.86
CA SER A 72 11.47 11.58 -18.56
C SER A 72 10.14 12.25 -18.17
N THR A 73 9.18 11.51 -17.63
CA THR A 73 7.82 12.02 -17.34
C THR A 73 7.55 12.16 -15.85
N GLY A 74 8.46 11.69 -14.99
CA GLY A 74 8.20 11.58 -13.54
C GLY A 74 7.02 10.66 -13.24
N SER A 75 6.74 9.71 -14.12
CA SER A 75 5.68 8.72 -13.94
C SER A 75 6.23 7.31 -13.90
N CYS A 76 5.44 6.42 -13.33
CA CYS A 76 5.69 5.00 -13.39
C CYS A 76 4.47 4.28 -13.97
N ILE A 77 4.74 3.14 -14.61
CA ILE A 77 3.72 2.25 -15.14
C ILE A 77 3.76 0.96 -14.33
N LEU A 78 2.62 0.60 -13.75
CA LEU A 78 2.35 -0.73 -13.21
C LEU A 78 1.63 -1.55 -14.27
N ARG A 79 2.18 -2.70 -14.65
CA ARG A 79 1.55 -3.66 -15.59
C ARG A 79 1.20 -4.94 -14.87
N SER A 80 0.02 -5.49 -15.14
CA SER A 80 -0.34 -6.79 -14.60
C SER A 80 0.46 -7.87 -15.31
N VAL A 81 1.02 -8.81 -14.54
CA VAL A 81 1.69 -10.00 -15.10
C VAL A 81 0.71 -11.08 -15.58
N VAL A 82 -0.59 -10.93 -15.27
CA VAL A 82 -1.64 -11.89 -15.65
C VAL A 82 -2.39 -11.42 -16.88
N ASN A 83 -2.54 -10.11 -17.06
CA ASN A 83 -3.23 -9.51 -18.19
C ASN A 83 -2.51 -8.25 -18.64
N GLU A 84 -1.77 -8.34 -19.74
CA GLU A 84 -0.91 -7.28 -20.26
C GLU A 84 -1.69 -6.01 -20.66
N ASP A 85 -2.98 -6.12 -20.96
CA ASP A 85 -3.86 -4.99 -21.29
C ASP A 85 -4.13 -4.11 -20.06
N ILE A 86 -3.92 -4.64 -18.84
CA ILE A 86 -4.12 -3.91 -17.60
C ILE A 86 -2.82 -3.22 -17.21
N SER A 87 -2.77 -1.91 -17.47
CA SER A 87 -1.69 -1.04 -17.03
C SER A 87 -2.20 0.23 -16.34
N PHE A 88 -1.39 0.74 -15.42
CA PHE A 88 -1.67 1.98 -14.71
C PHE A 88 -0.48 2.89 -14.80
N GLU A 89 -0.67 4.03 -15.46
CA GLU A 89 0.20 5.16 -15.24
C GLU A 89 -0.11 5.79 -13.87
N ILE A 90 0.95 6.04 -13.12
CA ILE A 90 0.95 6.71 -11.84
C ILE A 90 1.94 7.86 -11.92
N LYS A 91 1.45 9.05 -11.64
CA LYS A 91 2.31 10.23 -11.52
C LYS A 91 2.97 10.19 -10.16
N LEU A 92 4.30 10.24 -10.15
CA LEU A 92 5.03 10.37 -8.91
C LEU A 92 4.91 11.82 -8.42
N PRO A 93 5.02 12.05 -7.11
CA PRO A 93 5.14 13.41 -6.58
C PRO A 93 6.28 14.16 -7.28
N SER A 94 6.17 15.48 -7.42
CA SER A 94 7.30 16.30 -7.87
C SER A 94 8.36 16.31 -6.76
N TYR A 95 9.58 15.88 -7.08
CA TYR A 95 10.71 15.91 -6.14
C TYR A 95 11.66 17.06 -6.45
N SER A 96 12.50 17.39 -5.48
CA SER A 96 13.36 18.58 -5.51
C SER A 96 14.50 18.46 -6.52
N ARG A 97 14.96 17.24 -6.80
CA ARG A 97 15.94 16.95 -7.85
C ARG A 97 15.28 16.57 -9.16
N GLU A 98 15.94 16.92 -10.26
CA GLU A 98 15.58 16.52 -11.63
C GLU A 98 15.56 14.99 -11.84
N GLN A 99 16.15 14.21 -10.93
CA GLN A 99 16.20 12.75 -11.01
C GLN A 99 15.71 12.10 -9.71
N ILE A 100 14.64 11.32 -9.85
CA ILE A 100 14.08 10.45 -8.82
C ILE A 100 14.66 9.06 -9.01
N PHE A 101 15.23 8.47 -7.97
CA PHE A 101 15.64 7.07 -7.98
C PHE A 101 14.60 6.24 -7.25
N ILE A 102 13.96 5.32 -7.97
CA ILE A 102 13.16 4.27 -7.33
C ILE A 102 14.09 3.08 -7.19
N GLU A 103 14.47 2.78 -5.95
CA GLU A 103 15.47 1.74 -5.67
C GLU A 103 14.84 0.36 -5.63
N ASN A 104 13.62 0.26 -5.08
CA ASN A 104 12.96 -1.02 -4.88
C ASN A 104 11.44 -0.88 -4.74
N VAL A 105 10.74 -2.01 -4.81
CA VAL A 105 9.32 -2.17 -4.45
C VAL A 105 9.20 -3.19 -3.35
N LEU A 106 8.69 -2.79 -2.19
CA LEU A 106 8.63 -3.62 -0.99
C LEU A 106 7.21 -3.60 -0.42
N HIS A 107 6.58 -4.78 -0.32
CA HIS A 107 5.18 -4.92 0.11
C HIS A 107 4.21 -4.00 -0.64
N GLY A 108 4.49 -3.74 -1.93
CA GLY A 108 3.71 -2.86 -2.79
C GLY A 108 3.92 -1.36 -2.60
N TRP A 109 4.89 -0.98 -1.76
CA TRP A 109 5.35 0.40 -1.59
C TRP A 109 6.62 0.64 -2.41
N LEU A 110 6.69 1.79 -3.07
CA LEU A 110 7.89 2.24 -3.77
C LEU A 110 8.86 2.87 -2.79
N VAL A 111 10.12 2.44 -2.82
CA VAL A 111 11.22 3.09 -2.12
C VAL A 111 11.79 4.15 -3.06
N ILE A 112 11.59 5.40 -2.70
CA ILE A 112 12.00 6.56 -3.48
C ILE A 112 13.15 7.25 -2.75
N GLN A 113 14.28 7.41 -3.43
CA GLN A 113 15.45 8.08 -2.90
C GLN A 113 15.69 9.40 -3.64
N ASP A 114 15.69 10.49 -2.88
CA ASP A 114 16.14 11.83 -3.27
C ASP A 114 17.20 12.31 -2.25
N VAL A 115 16.88 13.34 -1.45
CA VAL A 115 17.70 13.78 -0.29
C VAL A 115 17.43 12.89 0.93
N THR A 116 16.20 12.41 1.05
CA THR A 116 15.76 11.43 2.04
C THR A 116 15.14 10.24 1.33
N ILE A 117 14.85 9.19 2.11
CA ILE A 117 14.11 8.04 1.63
C ILE A 117 12.63 8.25 1.92
N SER A 118 11.80 8.05 0.92
CA SER A 118 10.35 8.11 1.02
C SER A 118 9.75 6.77 0.62
N LEU A 119 8.78 6.30 1.39
CA LEU A 119 7.95 5.15 1.04
C LEU A 119 6.64 5.66 0.44
N TYR A 120 6.35 5.27 -0.79
CA TYR A 120 5.17 5.76 -1.51
C TYR A 120 4.30 4.61 -1.98
N ASN A 121 3.02 4.62 -1.59
CA ASN A 121 2.05 3.68 -2.12
C ASN A 121 1.46 4.23 -3.43
N PRO A 122 1.65 3.55 -4.58
CA PRO A 122 1.24 4.07 -5.87
C PRO A 122 -0.28 4.20 -6.08
N PHE A 123 -1.09 3.50 -5.28
CA PHE A 123 -2.54 3.48 -5.45
C PHE A 123 -3.26 4.36 -4.43
N SER A 124 -2.92 4.22 -3.15
CA SER A 124 -3.47 5.08 -2.11
C SER A 124 -2.86 6.49 -2.14
N ARG A 125 -1.71 6.64 -2.79
CA ARG A 125 -0.89 7.86 -2.85
C ARG A 125 -0.38 8.33 -1.49
N VAL A 126 -0.50 7.47 -0.47
CA VAL A 126 0.09 7.74 0.84
C VAL A 126 1.60 7.75 0.67
N ARG A 127 2.22 8.76 1.28
CA ARG A 127 3.65 8.97 1.31
C ARG A 127 4.11 9.02 2.76
N LEU A 128 5.18 8.31 3.06
CA LEU A 128 5.85 8.33 4.35
C LEU A 128 7.29 8.74 4.10
N ASP A 129 7.66 9.93 4.57
CA ASP A 129 9.03 10.41 4.51
C ASP A 129 9.79 9.90 5.73
N LEU A 130 10.88 9.19 5.50
CA LEU A 130 11.74 8.71 6.57
C LEU A 130 12.67 9.84 7.03
N PRO A 131 13.10 9.80 8.31
CA PRO A 131 14.04 10.79 8.81
C PRO A 131 15.33 10.77 8.01
N PHE A 132 16.01 11.91 7.96
CA PHE A 132 17.29 12.04 7.28
C PHE A 132 18.28 11.03 7.85
N ALA A 133 18.79 10.14 6.99
CA ALA A 133 19.88 9.26 7.35
C ALA A 133 21.19 10.07 7.23
N PRO A 134 22.06 10.09 8.25
CA PRO A 134 23.28 10.91 8.24
C PRO A 134 24.35 10.50 7.22
N PHE A 135 24.03 9.62 6.27
CA PHE A 135 24.97 9.05 5.31
C PHE A 135 24.40 9.07 3.90
N SER A 136 25.27 9.36 2.93
CA SER A 136 24.94 9.33 1.52
C SER A 136 24.64 7.89 1.09
N SER A 137 23.36 7.58 0.93
CA SER A 137 22.78 6.34 0.39
C SER A 137 23.01 5.05 1.18
N PHE A 138 21.93 4.33 1.46
CA PHE A 138 22.03 2.92 1.81
C PHE A 138 22.33 2.13 0.52
N TYR A 139 23.17 1.09 0.61
CA TYR A 139 23.33 0.15 -0.51
C TYR A 139 22.10 -0.72 -0.67
N TYR A 140 21.45 -1.01 0.45
CA TYR A 140 20.25 -1.82 0.50
C TYR A 140 19.27 -1.24 1.49
N PHE A 141 18.01 -1.22 1.08
CA PHE A 141 16.89 -0.80 1.91
C PHE A 141 15.81 -1.90 1.88
N TYR A 142 15.33 -2.29 3.04
CA TYR A 142 14.29 -3.31 3.21
C TYR A 142 13.26 -2.89 4.25
N VAL A 143 12.04 -3.40 4.14
CA VAL A 143 11.00 -3.30 5.17
C VAL A 143 10.42 -4.68 5.45
N THR A 144 10.14 -4.98 6.72
CA THR A 144 9.61 -6.28 7.14
C THR A 144 8.15 -6.50 6.75
N SER A 145 7.37 -5.42 6.63
CA SER A 145 5.97 -5.41 6.22
C SER A 145 5.61 -4.09 5.54
N ALA A 146 4.32 -3.88 5.22
CA ALA A 146 3.85 -2.56 4.81
C ALA A 146 4.15 -1.52 5.91
N PRO A 147 4.63 -0.31 5.57
CA PRO A 147 5.05 0.71 6.53
C PRO A 147 3.89 1.36 7.30
N THR A 148 2.64 1.06 6.93
CA THR A 148 1.44 1.40 7.70
C THR A 148 1.19 0.43 8.86
N ASN A 149 1.84 -0.73 8.88
CA ASN A 149 1.81 -1.63 10.02
C ASN A 149 2.70 -1.06 11.14
N PRO A 150 2.19 -0.87 12.37
CA PRO A 150 2.99 -0.36 13.49
C PRO A 150 4.20 -1.23 13.83
N ASP A 151 4.16 -2.53 13.53
CA ASP A 151 5.27 -3.46 13.76
C ASP A 151 6.27 -3.52 12.58
N CYS A 152 6.09 -2.66 11.56
CA CYS A 152 7.02 -2.57 10.45
C CYS A 152 8.39 -2.11 10.94
N ILE A 153 9.44 -2.73 10.41
CA ILE A 153 10.83 -2.34 10.64
C ILE A 153 11.44 -2.02 9.29
N ALA A 154 11.95 -0.80 9.12
CA ALA A 154 12.79 -0.42 8.00
C ALA A 154 14.26 -0.67 8.35
N LEU A 155 14.97 -1.29 7.42
CA LEU A 155 16.38 -1.65 7.53
C LEU A 155 17.13 -0.97 6.40
N GLY A 156 18.06 -0.09 6.75
CA GLY A 156 19.02 0.52 5.83
C GLY A 156 20.40 -0.03 6.10
N HIS A 157 21.15 -0.39 5.07
CA HIS A 157 22.51 -0.89 5.23
C HIS A 157 23.53 -0.03 4.48
N ASN A 158 24.58 0.41 5.16
CA ASN A 158 25.77 1.00 4.53
C ASN A 158 26.99 0.06 4.70
N ASN A 159 28.20 0.45 4.29
CA ASN A 159 29.37 -0.45 4.33
C ASN A 159 29.74 -0.98 5.73
N GLU A 160 29.26 -0.38 6.81
CA GLU A 160 29.76 -0.63 8.17
C GLU A 160 28.66 -0.94 9.18
N LEU A 161 27.45 -0.44 8.96
CA LEU A 161 26.38 -0.45 9.96
C LEU A 161 25.04 -0.81 9.34
N LEU A 162 24.26 -1.55 10.13
CA LEU A 162 22.83 -1.74 9.90
C LEU A 162 22.07 -0.65 10.65
N PHE A 163 21.18 0.04 9.96
CA PHE A 163 20.30 1.06 10.51
C PHE A 163 18.89 0.53 10.59
N VAL A 164 18.24 0.82 11.72
CA VAL A 164 16.90 0.37 12.03
C VAL A 164 16.02 1.59 12.28
N TRP A 165 14.82 1.58 11.70
CA TRP A 165 13.78 2.56 11.93
C TRP A 165 12.42 1.86 12.06
N ARG A 166 11.59 2.35 12.97
CA ARG A 166 10.20 1.90 13.16
C ARG A 166 9.23 3.08 12.97
N PRO A 167 7.98 2.83 12.57
CA PRO A 167 6.95 3.85 12.55
C PRO A 167 6.87 4.61 13.87
N GLY A 168 7.10 5.93 13.80
CA GLY A 168 7.12 6.83 14.96
C GLY A 168 8.51 7.21 15.46
N ASP A 169 9.58 6.53 15.02
CA ASP A 169 10.94 6.92 15.36
C ASP A 169 11.31 8.25 14.68
N GLU A 170 11.89 9.17 15.45
CA GLU A 170 12.37 10.46 14.94
C GLU A 170 13.73 10.35 14.23
N PHE A 171 14.51 9.31 14.54
CA PHE A 171 15.87 9.11 14.04
C PHE A 171 16.16 7.64 13.74
N TRP A 172 17.14 7.40 12.88
CA TRP A 172 17.68 6.06 12.63
C TRP A 172 18.56 5.58 13.78
N THR A 173 18.37 4.32 14.19
CA THR A 173 19.23 3.66 15.18
C THR A 173 20.29 2.81 14.48
N ALA A 174 21.57 3.02 14.80
CA ALA A 174 22.67 2.23 14.25
C ALA A 174 22.98 1.02 15.14
N GLU A 175 22.91 -0.17 14.56
CA GLU A 175 23.29 -1.43 15.21
C GLU A 175 24.80 -1.65 15.08
N LYS A 176 25.50 -1.60 16.22
CA LYS A 176 26.98 -1.59 16.27
C LYS A 176 27.64 -2.98 16.24
N ASN A 177 26.85 -4.05 16.36
CA ASN A 177 27.36 -5.43 16.53
C ASN A 177 26.89 -6.40 15.44
N VAL A 178 26.48 -5.90 14.28
CA VAL A 178 26.03 -6.75 13.17
C VAL A 178 27.21 -6.99 12.24
N GLU A 179 27.78 -8.19 12.27
CA GLU A 179 28.76 -8.63 11.27
C GLU A 179 28.03 -8.92 9.96
N VAL A 180 28.15 -8.05 8.97
CA VAL A 180 27.48 -8.21 7.68
C VAL A 180 28.30 -9.14 6.80
N LYS A 181 27.77 -10.35 6.58
CA LYS A 181 28.37 -11.33 5.67
C LYS A 181 27.67 -11.27 4.32
N TYR A 182 28.45 -10.99 3.28
CA TYR A 182 27.96 -11.02 1.91
C TYR A 182 27.83 -12.46 1.43
N TYR A 183 26.60 -12.94 1.28
CA TYR A 183 26.31 -14.21 0.62
C TYR A 183 25.97 -13.94 -0.84
N LYS A 184 26.83 -14.36 -1.77
CA LYS A 184 26.49 -14.44 -3.19
C LYS A 184 25.70 -15.73 -3.42
N SER A 185 24.38 -15.65 -3.39
CA SER A 185 23.51 -16.73 -3.88
C SER A 185 23.15 -16.49 -5.34
N ILE A 186 23.54 -17.40 -6.23
CA ILE A 186 23.04 -17.45 -7.60
C ILE A 186 21.71 -18.20 -7.55
N VAL A 187 20.61 -17.52 -7.84
CA VAL A 187 19.30 -18.16 -8.02
C VAL A 187 19.11 -18.40 -9.51
N MET A 188 19.22 -19.66 -9.96
CA MET A 188 18.86 -20.03 -11.33
C MET A 188 17.38 -20.41 -11.36
N PHE A 189 16.58 -19.65 -12.11
CA PHE A 189 15.23 -20.06 -12.47
C PHE A 189 15.31 -20.94 -13.71
N GLN A 190 15.03 -22.23 -13.56
CA GLN A 190 14.68 -23.08 -14.72
C GLN A 190 13.20 -22.81 -15.02
N GLY A 191 12.95 -22.27 -16.22
CA GLY A 191 11.60 -22.07 -16.76
C GLY A 191 11.03 -23.36 -17.35
#